data_AF-A0A7I6N365-F1
#
_entry.id   AF-A0A7I6N365-F1
#
_cell.length_a   1.000
_cell.length_b   1.000
_cell.length_c   1.000
_cell.angle_alpha   90.00
_cell.angle_beta   90.00
_cell.angle_gamma   90.00
#
_symmetry.space_group_name_H-M   'P 1'
#
loop_
_entity.id
_entity.type
_entity.pdbx_description
1 polymer ?
#
loop_
_entity_poly.entity_id
_entity_poly.type
_entity_poly.pdbx_seq_one_letter_code
_entity_poly.pdbx_strand_id
1 'polypeptide(L)'
;MLQHAQTAELMKLAGALPELIRALDSEIEKVAGRMDELVRGGLIYATEYWRKGSDGNPKYFYLLYPQQPGEPRRREYVGCDTTRVEEARAGIQRAKEYDELAAHMAALAGRAQRVQGALHDACRYMNGSY
;
A
#
# COMPACT_ATOMS: atom_id res chain seq x y z
N MET A 1 -36.95 33.07 3.64
CA MET A 1 -36.07 32.67 2.52
C MET A 1 -34.83 31.85 2.96
N LEU A 2 -34.32 31.94 4.19
CA LEU A 2 -33.11 31.20 4.61
C LEU A 2 -33.27 29.66 4.78
N GLN A 3 -34.46 29.17 5.13
CA GLN A 3 -34.67 27.74 5.45
C GLN A 3 -34.53 26.79 4.24
N HIS A 4 -34.90 27.23 3.04
CA HIS A 4 -34.72 26.42 1.81
C HIS A 4 -33.27 26.40 1.33
N ALA A 5 -32.46 27.40 1.70
CA ALA A 5 -31.06 27.47 1.28
C ALA A 5 -30.21 26.36 1.93
N GLN A 6 -30.49 26.02 3.19
CA GLN A 6 -29.78 24.95 3.90
C GLN A 6 -30.10 23.57 3.31
N THR A 7 -31.37 23.30 2.99
CA THR A 7 -31.78 22.05 2.34
C THR A 7 -31.24 21.93 0.91
N ALA A 8 -31.09 23.04 0.18
CA ALA A 8 -30.49 23.05 -1.15
C ALA A 8 -28.99 22.70 -1.10
N GLU A 9 -28.25 23.23 -0.11
CA GLU A 9 -26.83 22.88 0.07
C GLU A 9 -26.66 21.41 0.48
N LEU A 10 -27.55 20.88 1.33
CA LEU A 10 -27.57 19.44 1.65
C LEU A 10 -27.77 18.57 0.41
N MET A 11 -28.72 18.94 -0.46
CA MET A 11 -28.96 18.23 -1.72
C MET A 11 -27.76 18.29 -2.67
N LYS A 12 -27.08 19.44 -2.74
CA LYS A 12 -25.86 19.60 -3.54
C LYS A 12 -24.73 18.70 -3.01
N LEU A 13 -24.49 18.71 -1.70
CA LEU A 13 -23.48 17.85 -1.07
C LEU A 13 -23.81 16.37 -1.26
N ALA A 14 -25.05 15.97 -1.00
CA ALA A 14 -25.51 14.60 -1.18
C ALA A 14 -25.41 14.14 -2.65
N GLY A 15 -25.74 15.03 -3.59
CA GLY A 15 -25.64 14.77 -5.03
C GLY A 15 -24.21 14.55 -5.53
N ALA A 16 -23.20 15.11 -4.85
CA ALA A 16 -21.80 14.88 -5.19
C ALA A 16 -21.23 13.56 -4.63
N LEU A 17 -21.86 12.99 -3.59
CA LEU A 17 -21.35 11.79 -2.92
C LEU A 17 -21.18 10.57 -3.85
N PRO A 18 -22.13 10.22 -4.74
CA PRO A 18 -21.99 9.03 -5.58
C PRO A 18 -20.75 9.04 -6.47
N GLU A 19 -20.40 10.19 -7.05
CA GLU A 19 -19.19 10.34 -7.87
C GLU A 19 -17.92 10.22 -7.02
N LEU A 20 -17.92 10.86 -5.84
CA LEU A 20 -16.78 10.80 -4.90
C LEU A 20 -16.54 9.39 -4.36
N ILE A 21 -17.61 8.65 -4.06
CA ILE A 21 -17.56 7.25 -3.63
C ILE A 21 -17.00 6.38 -4.76
N ARG A 22 -17.49 6.53 -5.99
CA ARG A 22 -16.97 5.81 -7.16
C ARG A 22 -15.49 6.10 -7.43
N ALA A 23 -15.06 7.35 -7.26
CA ALA A 23 -13.66 7.72 -7.42
C ALA A 23 -12.77 7.06 -6.36
N LEU A 24 -13.22 7.02 -5.09
CA LEU A 24 -12.51 6.33 -4.00
C LEU A 24 -12.44 4.83 -4.25
N ASP A 25 -13.53 4.20 -4.69
CA ASP A 25 -13.58 2.77 -4.98
C ASP A 25 -12.64 2.39 -6.14
N SER A 26 -12.66 3.17 -7.22
CA SER A 26 -11.73 2.99 -8.33
C SER A 26 -10.26 3.18 -7.92
N GLU A 27 -9.97 4.07 -6.98
CA GLU A 27 -8.63 4.23 -6.42
C GLU A 27 -8.20 2.98 -5.62
N ILE A 28 -9.10 2.44 -4.79
CA ILE A 28 -8.87 1.19 -4.05
C ILE A 28 -8.58 0.03 -5.00
N GLU A 29 -9.41 -0.16 -6.03
CA GLU A 29 -9.23 -1.24 -7.01
C GLU A 29 -7.88 -1.16 -7.73
N LYS A 30 -7.45 0.05 -8.13
CA LYS A 30 -6.15 0.25 -8.78
C LYS A 30 -4.98 -0.12 -7.87
N VAL A 31 -5.03 0.32 -6.61
CA VAL A 31 -3.98 0.02 -5.63
C VAL A 31 -3.94 -1.49 -5.36
N ALA A 32 -5.10 -2.12 -5.16
CA ALA A 32 -5.20 -3.56 -4.96
C ALA A 32 -4.64 -4.35 -6.15
N GLY A 33 -5.03 -4.00 -7.38
CA GLY A 33 -4.53 -4.65 -8.59
C GLY A 33 -3.02 -4.54 -8.73
N ARG A 34 -2.45 -3.37 -8.42
CA ARG A 34 -0.99 -3.17 -8.43
C ARG A 34 -0.29 -4.01 -7.36
N MET A 35 -0.83 -4.07 -6.15
CA MET A 35 -0.29 -4.92 -5.09
C MET A 35 -0.28 -6.40 -5.49
N ASP A 36 -1.33 -6.90 -6.13
CA ASP A 36 -1.40 -8.28 -6.63
C ASP A 36 -0.38 -8.58 -7.74
N GLU A 37 -0.14 -7.62 -8.64
CA GLU A 37 0.94 -7.72 -9.63
C GLU A 37 2.31 -7.84 -8.98
N LEU A 38 2.59 -7.01 -7.98
CA LEU A 38 3.87 -7.03 -7.26
C LEU A 38 4.08 -8.36 -6.54
N VAL A 39 3.04 -8.89 -5.89
CA VAL A 39 3.06 -10.21 -5.23
C VAL A 39 3.33 -11.32 -6.24
N ARG A 40 2.63 -11.34 -7.39
CA ARG A 40 2.88 -12.32 -8.47
C ARG A 40 4.28 -12.21 -9.05
N GLY A 41 4.83 -11.00 -9.11
CA GLY A 41 6.22 -10.76 -9.50
C GLY A 41 7.26 -11.25 -8.49
N GLY A 42 6.84 -11.60 -7.27
CA GLY A 42 7.71 -12.07 -6.19
C GLY A 42 8.35 -10.91 -5.42
N LEU A 43 8.05 -10.83 -4.12
CA LEU A 43 8.60 -9.82 -3.21
C LEU A 43 9.83 -10.37 -2.49
N ILE A 44 10.89 -9.56 -2.37
CA ILE A 44 12.09 -9.93 -1.61
C ILE A 44 12.31 -8.93 -0.48
N TYR A 45 11.99 -9.35 0.74
CA TYR A 45 12.25 -8.59 1.96
C TYR A 45 13.66 -8.88 2.48
N ALA A 46 14.68 -8.36 1.79
CA ALA A 46 16.07 -8.50 2.18
C ALA A 46 16.90 -7.26 1.84
N THR A 47 18.07 -7.14 2.46
CA THR A 47 19.06 -6.11 2.10
C THR A 47 20.18 -6.71 1.27
N GLU A 48 20.66 -5.95 0.29
CA GLU A 48 21.81 -6.32 -0.54
C GLU A 48 23.10 -6.44 0.30
N TYR A 49 23.90 -7.47 0.02
CA TYR A 49 25.23 -7.62 0.60
C TYR A 49 26.22 -8.21 -0.40
N TRP A 50 27.33 -7.51 -0.63
CA TRP A 50 28.43 -8.03 -1.42
C TRP A 50 29.54 -8.53 -0.51
N ARG A 51 29.79 -9.85 -0.54
CA ARG A 51 30.97 -10.45 0.09
C ARG A 51 32.20 -10.06 -0.72
N LYS A 52 33.18 -9.46 -0.05
CA LYS A 52 34.46 -9.09 -0.64
C LYS A 52 35.40 -10.30 -0.75
N GLY A 53 36.22 -10.33 -1.80
CA GLY A 53 37.33 -11.26 -1.96
C GLY A 53 38.54 -10.87 -1.11
N SER A 54 39.59 -11.68 -1.17
CA SER A 54 40.89 -11.40 -0.52
C SER A 54 41.59 -10.16 -1.07
N ASP A 55 41.22 -9.73 -2.27
CA ASP A 55 41.63 -8.51 -2.94
C ASP A 55 40.78 -7.28 -2.56
N GLY A 56 39.78 -7.45 -1.68
CA GLY A 56 38.87 -6.39 -1.25
C GLY A 56 37.74 -6.07 -2.22
N ASN A 57 37.70 -6.69 -3.41
CA ASN A 57 36.68 -6.41 -4.42
C ASN A 57 35.39 -7.23 -4.18
N PRO A 58 34.21 -6.71 -4.55
CA PRO A 58 32.95 -7.47 -4.52
C PRO A 58 33.08 -8.77 -5.33
N LYS A 59 32.90 -9.91 -4.67
CA LYS A 59 33.03 -11.24 -5.31
C LYS A 59 31.68 -11.93 -5.47
N TYR A 60 30.80 -11.80 -4.47
CA TYR A 60 29.57 -12.56 -4.40
C TYR A 60 28.43 -11.74 -3.79
N PHE A 61 27.28 -11.72 -4.45
CA PHE A 61 26.05 -11.12 -3.97
C PHE A 61 25.27 -12.08 -3.08
N TYR A 62 24.76 -11.55 -1.98
CA TYR A 62 23.88 -12.22 -1.05
C TYR A 62 22.69 -11.33 -0.73
N LEU A 63 21.56 -11.97 -0.45
CA LEU A 63 20.42 -11.36 0.21
C LEU A 63 20.53 -11.63 1.71
N LEU A 64 20.44 -10.56 2.51
CA LEU A 64 20.39 -10.66 3.96
C LEU A 64 18.99 -10.33 4.45
N TYR A 65 18.23 -11.36 4.82
CA TYR A 65 16.87 -11.19 5.33
C TYR A 65 16.91 -10.58 6.74
N PRO A 66 15.84 -9.88 7.17
CA PRO A 66 15.69 -9.44 8.56
C PRO A 66 15.89 -10.61 9.53
N GLN A 67 16.56 -10.34 10.65
CA GLN A 67 16.76 -11.34 11.68
C GLN A 67 15.48 -11.48 12.51
N GLN A 68 15.02 -12.71 12.70
CA GLN A 68 13.93 -13.03 13.61
C GLN A 68 14.49 -13.30 15.03
N PRO A 69 13.79 -12.90 16.10
CA PRO A 69 14.22 -13.19 17.46
C PRO A 69 14.42 -14.68 17.70
N GLY A 70 15.59 -15.06 18.24
CA GLY A 70 15.93 -16.46 18.51
C GLY A 70 16.42 -17.26 17.30
N GLU A 71 16.41 -16.69 16.09
CA GLU A 71 16.89 -17.36 14.87
C GLU A 71 18.18 -16.74 14.31
N PRO A 72 19.08 -17.56 13.72
CA PRO A 72 20.20 -17.03 12.98
C PRO A 72 19.70 -16.27 11.75
N ARG A 73 20.35 -15.15 11.43
CA ARG A 73 19.97 -14.34 10.26
C ARG A 73 20.09 -15.18 8.97
N ARG A 74 18.96 -15.38 8.29
CA ARG A 74 18.93 -16.04 6.97
C ARG A 74 19.72 -15.22 5.96
N ARG A 75 20.63 -15.90 5.26
CA ARG A 75 21.39 -15.37 4.11
C ARG A 75 21.12 -16.25 2.91
N GLU A 76 20.97 -15.65 1.75
CA GLU A 76 20.78 -16.38 0.50
C GLU A 76 21.86 -15.97 -0.50
N TYR A 77 22.55 -16.96 -1.05
CA TYR A 77 23.61 -16.75 -2.03
C TYR A 77 23.01 -16.63 -3.43
N VAL A 78 23.24 -15.50 -4.08
CA VAL A 78 22.81 -15.25 -5.47
C VAL A 78 23.98 -15.45 -6.43
N GLY A 79 25.20 -15.09 -6.01
CA GLY A 79 26.41 -15.22 -6.81
C GLY A 79 26.82 -13.91 -7.47
N CYS A 80 27.47 -13.99 -8.63
CA CYS A 80 27.94 -12.83 -9.40
C CYS A 80 27.28 -12.72 -10.78
N ASP A 81 26.34 -13.60 -11.08
CA ASP A 81 25.56 -13.54 -12.31
C ASP A 81 24.70 -12.27 -12.32
N THR A 82 24.87 -11.44 -13.33
CA THR A 82 24.26 -10.11 -13.40
C THR A 82 22.74 -10.20 -13.46
N THR A 83 22.20 -11.14 -14.25
CA THR A 83 20.75 -11.34 -14.39
C THR A 83 20.12 -11.73 -13.06
N ARG A 84 20.70 -12.70 -12.34
CA ARG A 84 20.20 -13.11 -11.02
C ARG A 84 20.29 -11.99 -9.97
N VAL A 85 21.33 -11.16 -10.02
CA VAL A 85 21.45 -9.99 -9.13
C VAL A 85 20.38 -8.94 -9.45
N GLU A 86 20.14 -8.66 -10.73
CA GLU A 86 19.11 -7.72 -11.17
C GLU A 86 17.71 -8.19 -10.80
N GLU A 87 17.40 -9.48 -10.97
CA GLU A 87 16.14 -10.09 -10.54
C GLU A 87 15.93 -9.94 -9.02
N ALA A 88 16.99 -10.17 -8.25
CA ALA A 88 16.95 -10.03 -6.79
C ALA A 88 16.70 -8.57 -6.37
N ARG A 89 17.35 -7.61 -7.03
CA ARG A 89 17.12 -6.18 -6.83
C ARG A 89 15.71 -5.76 -7.21
N ALA A 90 15.20 -6.27 -8.31
CA ALA A 90 13.82 -6.03 -8.73
C ALA A 90 12.83 -6.54 -7.68
N GLY A 91 13.07 -7.71 -7.08
CA GLY A 91 12.27 -8.22 -5.96
C GLY A 91 12.30 -7.35 -4.71
N ILE A 92 13.47 -6.79 -4.38
CA ILE A 92 13.60 -5.83 -3.27
C ILE A 92 12.82 -4.55 -3.57
N GLN A 93 12.91 -4.04 -4.79
CA GLN A 93 12.20 -2.83 -5.17
C GLN A 93 10.68 -3.04 -5.17
N ARG A 94 10.20 -4.19 -5.66
CA ARG A 94 8.78 -4.57 -5.56
C ARG A 94 8.29 -4.62 -4.13
N ALA A 95 9.09 -5.16 -3.20
CA ALA A 95 8.73 -5.21 -1.78
C ALA A 95 8.56 -3.80 -1.17
N LYS A 96 9.45 -2.87 -1.52
CA LYS A 96 9.33 -1.46 -1.08
C LYS A 96 8.06 -0.80 -1.63
N GLU A 97 7.82 -0.96 -2.93
CA GLU A 97 6.62 -0.42 -3.58
C GLU A 97 5.34 -1.02 -2.97
N TYR A 98 5.35 -2.32 -2.66
CA TYR A 98 4.24 -2.99 -1.99
C TYR A 98 3.95 -2.38 -0.61
N ASP A 99 4.99 -2.13 0.20
CA ASP A 99 4.82 -1.54 1.53
C ASP A 99 4.26 -0.11 1.47
N GLU A 100 4.70 0.69 0.49
CA GLU A 100 4.16 2.04 0.23
C GLU A 100 2.68 1.97 -0.17
N LEU A 101 2.32 1.05 -1.07
CA LEU A 101 0.94 0.84 -1.50
C LEU A 101 0.06 0.29 -0.36
N ALA A 102 0.59 -0.58 0.49
CA ALA A 102 -0.13 -1.09 1.65
C ALA A 102 -0.47 0.03 2.65
N ALA A 103 0.47 0.96 2.88
CA ALA A 103 0.23 2.14 3.70
C ALA A 103 -0.83 3.06 3.07
N HIS A 104 -0.78 3.27 1.74
CA HIS A 104 -1.79 4.05 1.02
C HIS A 104 -3.17 3.39 1.08
N MET A 105 -3.25 2.07 0.89
CA MET A 105 -4.48 1.29 1.02
C MET A 105 -5.10 1.44 2.41
N ALA A 106 -4.29 1.38 3.47
CA ALA A 106 -4.76 1.59 4.84
C ALA A 106 -5.33 3.02 5.03
N ALA A 107 -4.70 4.03 4.42
CA ALA A 107 -5.20 5.41 4.45
C ALA A 107 -6.54 5.55 3.71
N LEU A 108 -6.70 4.91 2.55
CA LEU A 108 -7.95 4.88 1.79
C LEU A 108 -9.08 4.18 2.56
N ALA A 109 -8.80 3.03 3.15
CA ALA A 109 -9.76 2.31 4.01
C ALA A 109 -10.18 3.16 5.21
N GLY A 110 -9.24 3.83 5.87
CA GLY A 110 -9.54 4.76 6.95
C GLY A 110 -10.39 5.95 6.50
N ARG A 111 -10.15 6.48 5.28
CA ARG A 111 -11.00 7.53 4.67
C ARG A 111 -12.42 7.02 4.45
N ALA A 112 -12.57 5.83 3.85
CA ALA A 112 -13.87 5.21 3.60
C ALA A 112 -14.67 5.01 4.91
N GLN A 113 -14.03 4.47 5.94
CA GLN A 113 -14.66 4.24 7.24
C GLN A 113 -15.15 5.54 7.90
N ARG A 114 -14.35 6.62 7.84
CA ARG A 114 -14.76 7.94 8.36
C ARG A 114 -15.96 8.51 7.60
N VAL A 115 -15.95 8.41 6.26
CA VAL A 115 -17.08 8.86 5.43
C VAL A 115 -18.33 8.04 5.75
N GLN A 116 -18.21 6.72 5.85
CA GLN A 116 -19.32 5.85 6.24
C GLN A 116 -19.94 6.27 7.58
N GLY A 117 -19.11 6.49 8.60
CA GLY A 117 -19.56 6.97 9.91
C GLY A 117 -20.31 8.31 9.82
N ALA A 118 -19.73 9.28 9.09
CA ALA A 118 -20.35 10.59 8.91
C ALA A 118 -21.70 10.51 8.17
N LEU A 119 -21.83 9.61 7.18
CA LEU A 119 -23.10 9.40 6.49
C LEU A 119 -24.14 8.72 7.38
N HIS A 120 -23.75 7.77 8.22
CA HIS A 120 -24.65 7.19 9.22
C HIS A 120 -25.16 8.27 10.19
N ASP A 121 -24.29 9.14 10.68
CA ASP A 121 -24.70 10.26 11.55
C ASP A 121 -25.62 11.24 10.83
N ALA A 122 -25.32 11.59 9.58
CA ALA A 122 -26.19 12.44 8.78
C ALA A 122 -27.60 11.83 8.62
N CYS A 123 -27.69 10.54 8.28
CA CYS A 123 -28.97 9.82 8.22
C CYS A 123 -29.69 9.81 9.58
N ARG A 124 -28.96 9.58 10.68
CA ARG A 124 -29.51 9.58 12.04
C ARG A 124 -30.13 10.94 12.40
N TYR A 125 -29.44 12.05 12.12
CA TYR A 125 -29.96 13.40 12.35
C TYR A 125 -31.18 13.72 11.47
N MET A 126 -31.17 13.29 10.20
CA MET A 126 -32.31 13.49 9.30
C MET A 126 -33.55 12.70 9.73
N ASN A 127 -33.36 11.53 10.35
CA ASN A 127 -34.44 10.68 10.86
C ASN A 127 -34.90 11.06 12.28
N GLY A 128 -34.33 12.11 12.89
CA GLY A 128 -34.71 12.58 14.23
C GLY A 128 -34.42 11.60 15.37
N SER A 129 -33.58 10.59 15.13
CA SER A 129 -33.20 9.59 16.13
C SER A 129 -31.99 10.09 16.90
N TYR A 130 -32.18 10.72 18.06
CA TYR A 130 -31.09 11.23 18.91
C TYR A 130 -30.53 10.15 19.82
#